data_AF-A0A2R6RDC8-F1
#
_entry.id   AF-A0A2R6RDC8-F1
#
_cell.length_a   1.000
_cell.length_b   1.000
_cell.length_c   1.000
_cell.angle_alpha   90.00
_cell.angle_beta   90.00
_cell.angle_gamma   90.00
#
_symmetry.space_group_name_H-M   'P 1'
#
loop_
_entity.id
_entity.type
_entity.pdbx_description
1 polymer ?
#
loop_
_entity_poly.entity_id
_entity_poly.type
_entity_poly.pdbx_seq_one_letter_code
_entity_poly.pdbx_strand_id
1 'polypeptide(L)'
;MGGRGWSLAQRKHFVRAEKMFGSEADLILNQTTKTLNNPNPHHNWEPFATQNPSFDEYYKEQGIVSPEEWDAFMEVIRRLLLAAFRINSSSQFCGDIRSQLENDFMKCPQAEAADGSEVDGVGPLLCYPKNLAWQSNFSRMQLRKNQTLEGFHEFLKLENEIGNITRQEAVRMVPPLFLDVCPDHFVLDSKLLFSF
;
A
#
# COMPACT_ATOMS: atom_id res chain seq x y z
N MET A 1 24.54 7.21 -40.10
CA MET A 1 25.21 6.60 -38.93
C MET A 1 24.28 6.68 -37.74
N GLY A 2 24.09 5.58 -37.00
CA GLY A 2 23.51 5.59 -35.65
C GLY A 2 22.05 5.15 -35.51
N GLY A 3 21.75 3.89 -35.81
CA GLY A 3 20.54 3.25 -35.31
C GLY A 3 20.66 2.94 -33.81
N ARG A 4 19.54 3.02 -33.08
CA ARG A 4 19.40 2.42 -31.74
C ARG A 4 18.11 1.62 -31.72
N GLY A 5 18.27 0.31 -31.89
CA GLY A 5 17.20 -0.66 -31.81
C GLY A 5 16.70 -0.77 -30.37
N TRP A 6 15.39 -0.59 -30.18
CA TRP A 6 14.71 -1.18 -29.05
C TRP A 6 14.76 -2.69 -29.20
N SER A 7 15.05 -3.39 -28.11
CA SER A 7 15.16 -4.84 -28.07
C SER A 7 13.86 -5.48 -28.60
N LEU A 8 13.98 -6.33 -29.62
CA LEU A 8 12.87 -7.03 -30.25
C LEU A 8 12.06 -7.90 -29.25
N ALA A 9 12.65 -8.22 -28.11
CA ALA A 9 12.05 -9.03 -27.05
C ALA A 9 10.87 -8.30 -26.38
N GLN A 10 11.04 -7.05 -25.95
CA GLN A 10 10.01 -6.32 -25.18
C GLN A 10 8.72 -6.09 -25.99
N ARG A 11 8.84 -5.82 -27.30
CA ARG A 11 7.66 -5.67 -28.17
C ARG A 11 6.91 -6.98 -28.40
N LYS A 12 7.58 -8.13 -28.40
CA LYS A 12 6.92 -9.43 -28.56
C LYS A 12 6.11 -9.82 -27.33
N HIS A 13 6.62 -9.54 -26.12
CA HIS A 13 5.87 -9.82 -24.89
C HIS A 13 4.62 -8.94 -24.76
N PHE A 14 4.69 -7.67 -25.15
CA PHE A 14 3.53 -6.77 -25.12
C PHE A 14 2.42 -7.20 -26.11
N VAL A 15 2.78 -7.54 -27.35
CA VAL A 15 1.81 -7.98 -28.38
C VAL A 15 1.21 -9.37 -28.05
N ARG A 16 1.95 -10.24 -27.34
CA ARG A 16 1.44 -11.54 -26.89
C ARG A 16 0.46 -11.38 -25.73
N ALA A 17 0.70 -10.45 -24.81
CA ALA A 17 -0.21 -10.15 -23.71
C ALA A 17 -1.57 -9.66 -24.25
N GLU A 18 -1.63 -8.72 -25.18
CA GLU A 18 -2.90 -8.21 -25.73
C GLU A 18 -3.76 -9.32 -26.37
N LYS A 19 -3.14 -10.28 -27.08
CA LYS A 19 -3.87 -11.41 -27.68
C LYS A 19 -4.35 -12.44 -26.66
N MET A 20 -3.67 -12.57 -25.53
CA MET A 20 -4.04 -13.50 -24.45
C MET A 20 -5.18 -12.92 -23.61
N PHE A 21 -5.11 -11.64 -23.26
CA PHE A 21 -6.13 -10.96 -22.46
C PHE A 21 -7.45 -10.72 -23.21
N GLY A 22 -7.42 -10.45 -24.52
CA GLY A 22 -8.64 -10.22 -25.31
C GLY A 22 -9.55 -11.45 -25.40
N SER A 23 -8.95 -12.63 -25.60
CA SER A 23 -9.69 -13.90 -25.72
C SER A 23 -10.32 -14.35 -24.40
N GLU A 24 -9.66 -14.07 -23.27
CA GLU A 24 -10.07 -14.53 -21.95
C GLU A 24 -11.09 -13.56 -21.32
N ALA A 25 -10.96 -12.26 -21.60
CA ALA A 25 -11.95 -11.25 -21.23
C ALA A 25 -13.32 -11.50 -21.88
N ASP A 26 -13.34 -11.88 -23.16
CA ASP A 26 -14.58 -12.21 -23.88
C ASP A 26 -15.25 -13.50 -23.36
N LEU A 27 -14.46 -14.47 -22.87
CA LEU A 27 -14.98 -15.69 -22.24
C LEU A 27 -15.56 -15.40 -20.84
N ILE A 28 -14.93 -14.53 -20.05
CA ILE A 28 -15.41 -14.10 -18.74
C ILE A 28 -16.71 -13.30 -18.87
N LEU A 29 -16.80 -12.40 -19.86
CA LEU A 29 -18.01 -11.60 -20.09
C LEU A 29 -19.20 -12.48 -20.48
N ASN A 30 -18.97 -13.50 -21.31
CA ASN A 30 -20.01 -14.44 -21.77
C ASN A 30 -20.46 -15.45 -20.69
N GLN A 31 -19.61 -15.75 -19.70
CA GLN A 31 -20.01 -16.53 -18.52
C GLN A 31 -20.85 -15.69 -17.55
N THR A 32 -20.56 -14.40 -17.43
CA THR A 32 -21.27 -13.47 -16.52
C THR A 32 -22.70 -13.16 -16.99
N THR A 33 -22.98 -13.20 -18.30
CA THR A 33 -24.33 -12.93 -18.83
C THR A 33 -25.30 -14.11 -18.68
N LYS A 34 -24.80 -15.35 -18.53
CA LYS A 34 -25.66 -16.54 -18.29
C LYS A 34 -26.14 -16.67 -16.85
N THR A 35 -25.48 -16.02 -15.89
CA THR A 35 -25.79 -16.13 -14.45
C THR A 35 -26.78 -15.10 -13.92
N LEU A 36 -27.20 -14.11 -14.72
CA LEU A 36 -28.08 -13.01 -14.29
C LEU A 36 -29.59 -13.34 -14.24
N ASN A 37 -30.00 -14.59 -14.48
CA ASN A 37 -31.42 -14.98 -14.54
C ASN A 37 -31.96 -15.73 -13.31
N ASN A 38 -31.37 -15.56 -12.12
CA ASN A 38 -31.89 -16.22 -10.91
C ASN A 38 -32.08 -15.23 -9.75
N PRO A 39 -33.31 -15.03 -9.22
CA PRO A 39 -33.57 -14.06 -8.17
C PRO A 39 -33.25 -14.62 -6.78
N ASN A 40 -32.09 -14.21 -6.23
CA ASN A 40 -31.58 -14.37 -4.84
C ASN A 40 -31.34 -15.80 -4.31
N PRO A 41 -30.18 -16.07 -3.68
CA PRO A 41 -30.01 -15.76 -2.25
C PRO A 41 -28.58 -15.36 -1.82
N HIS A 42 -28.45 -14.59 -0.72
CA HIS A 42 -27.24 -14.34 0.07
C HIS A 42 -25.88 -14.47 -0.65
N HIS A 43 -25.34 -13.34 -1.13
CA HIS A 43 -23.99 -13.27 -1.70
C HIS A 43 -22.93 -13.64 -0.64
N ASN A 44 -22.48 -14.90 -0.67
CA ASN A 44 -21.18 -15.25 -0.14
C ASN A 44 -20.15 -14.62 -1.08
N TRP A 45 -19.39 -13.64 -0.58
CA TRP A 45 -18.23 -13.11 -1.28
C TRP A 45 -17.16 -14.21 -1.36
N GLU A 46 -16.85 -14.67 -2.57
CA GLU A 46 -15.70 -15.54 -2.80
C GLU A 46 -14.43 -14.70 -2.88
N PRO A 47 -13.33 -15.10 -2.21
CA PRO A 47 -12.05 -14.40 -2.32
C PRO A 47 -11.55 -14.39 -3.77
N PHE A 48 -11.01 -13.26 -4.23
CA PHE A 48 -10.36 -13.19 -5.54
C PHE A 48 -9.13 -14.12 -5.57
N ALA A 49 -8.90 -14.78 -6.72
CA ALA A 49 -7.68 -15.55 -6.93
C ALA A 49 -6.46 -14.61 -6.87
N THR A 50 -5.57 -14.83 -5.90
CA THR A 50 -4.36 -14.03 -5.68
C THR A 50 -3.14 -14.53 -6.48
N GLN A 51 -3.37 -15.49 -7.39
CA GLN A 51 -2.33 -16.13 -8.20
C GLN A 51 -2.55 -15.84 -9.67
N ASN A 52 -1.48 -15.46 -10.37
CA ASN A 52 -1.47 -15.24 -11.81
C ASN A 52 -0.18 -15.84 -12.39
N PRO A 53 -0.25 -16.93 -13.17
CA PRO A 53 0.94 -17.57 -13.73
C PRO A 53 1.78 -16.62 -14.60
N SER A 54 1.15 -15.70 -15.35
CA SER A 54 1.87 -14.73 -16.17
C SER A 54 2.63 -13.69 -15.34
N PHE A 55 2.13 -13.37 -14.14
CA PHE A 55 2.86 -12.53 -13.18
C PHE A 55 4.12 -13.26 -12.69
N ASP A 56 3.95 -14.51 -12.27
CA ASP A 56 5.06 -15.32 -11.74
C ASP A 56 6.15 -15.56 -12.79
N GLU A 57 5.78 -15.96 -14.01
CA GLU A 57 6.72 -16.14 -15.11
C GLU A 57 7.50 -14.84 -15.40
N TYR A 58 6.79 -13.72 -15.57
CA TYR A 58 7.40 -12.44 -15.87
C TYR A 58 8.41 -11.99 -14.81
N TYR A 59 8.04 -12.06 -13.52
CA TYR A 59 8.89 -11.56 -12.45
C TYR A 59 10.01 -12.54 -12.05
N LYS A 60 9.84 -13.86 -12.27
CA LYS A 60 10.94 -14.83 -12.15
C LYS A 60 12.03 -14.58 -13.20
N GLU A 61 11.64 -14.29 -14.45
CA GLU A 61 12.60 -14.00 -15.52
C GLU A 61 13.44 -12.73 -15.26
N GLN A 62 12.94 -11.77 -14.47
CA GLN A 62 13.70 -10.58 -14.10
C GLN A 62 14.83 -10.86 -13.11
N GLY A 63 14.81 -12.01 -12.41
CA GLY A 63 15.83 -12.37 -11.44
C GLY A 63 15.93 -11.42 -10.23
N ILE A 64 14.78 -10.92 -9.74
CA ILE A 64 14.71 -9.96 -8.61
C ILE A 64 15.21 -10.61 -7.31
N VAL A 65 14.90 -11.89 -7.11
CA VAL A 65 15.32 -12.73 -5.98
C VAL A 65 15.82 -14.07 -6.51
N SER A 66 16.55 -14.83 -5.68
CA SER A 66 16.96 -16.18 -6.08
C SER A 66 15.74 -17.11 -6.20
N PRO A 67 15.82 -18.19 -7.00
CA PRO A 67 14.71 -19.14 -7.14
C PRO A 67 14.25 -19.74 -5.81
N GLU A 68 15.16 -19.90 -4.86
CA GLU A 68 14.90 -20.45 -3.52
C GLU A 68 14.13 -19.47 -2.62
N GLU A 69 14.26 -18.16 -2.85
CA GLU A 69 13.58 -17.11 -2.08
C GLU A 69 12.22 -16.72 -2.68
N TRP A 70 11.89 -17.23 -3.86
CA TRP A 70 10.70 -16.83 -4.62
C TRP A 70 9.41 -16.97 -3.82
N ASP A 71 9.22 -18.11 -3.15
CA ASP A 71 7.99 -18.37 -2.40
C ASP A 71 7.86 -17.42 -1.20
N ALA A 72 8.96 -17.15 -0.49
CA ALA A 72 8.99 -16.18 0.61
C ALA A 72 8.72 -14.75 0.12
N PHE A 73 9.26 -14.37 -1.03
CA PHE A 73 9.01 -13.08 -1.67
C PHE A 73 7.53 -12.92 -2.04
N MET A 74 6.92 -13.95 -2.64
CA MET A 74 5.50 -13.94 -2.99
C MET A 74 4.60 -13.90 -1.77
N GLU A 75 4.97 -14.59 -0.69
CA GLU A 75 4.28 -14.48 0.61
C GLU A 75 4.30 -13.03 1.13
N VAL A 76 5.41 -12.31 1.00
CA VAL A 76 5.48 -10.90 1.43
C VAL A 76 4.63 -9.97 0.56
N ILE A 77 4.69 -10.10 -0.77
CA ILE A 77 3.91 -9.24 -1.70
C ILE A 77 2.41 -9.44 -1.53
N ARG A 78 1.97 -10.65 -1.16
CA ARG A 78 0.56 -10.96 -0.94
C ARG A 78 0.04 -10.45 0.40
N ARG A 79 0.90 -10.05 1.33
CA ARG A 79 0.48 -9.46 2.62
C ARG A 79 -0.10 -8.07 2.40
N LEU A 80 -1.07 -7.74 3.24
CA LEU A 80 -1.64 -6.39 3.28
C LEU A 80 -0.57 -5.40 3.76
N LEU A 81 -0.50 -4.25 3.10
CA LEU A 81 0.34 -3.15 3.55
C LEU A 81 -0.21 -2.57 4.85
N LEU A 82 0.70 -2.29 5.78
CA LEU A 82 0.40 -1.57 7.02
C LEU A 82 -0.15 -0.17 6.71
N ALA A 83 -1.02 0.32 7.59
CA ALA A 83 -1.53 1.68 7.46
C ALA A 83 -0.42 2.67 7.87
N ALA A 84 -0.05 3.58 6.97
CA ALA A 84 0.97 4.59 7.24
C ALA A 84 0.43 6.01 7.10
N PHE A 85 1.04 6.92 7.86
CA PHE A 85 0.73 8.35 7.85
C PHE A 85 2.00 9.17 8.13
N ARG A 86 1.99 10.43 7.69
CA ARG A 86 3.07 11.40 7.95
C ARG A 86 2.56 12.57 8.77
N ILE A 87 3.42 13.11 9.62
CA ILE A 87 3.24 14.36 10.34
C ILE A 87 3.65 15.50 9.40
N ASN A 88 2.83 16.55 9.35
CA ASN A 88 3.13 17.78 8.64
C ASN A 88 4.21 18.56 9.40
N SER A 89 5.43 18.57 8.85
CA SER A 89 6.58 19.27 9.44
C SER A 89 6.43 20.79 9.51
N SER A 90 5.49 21.36 8.77
CA SER A 90 5.21 22.81 8.79
C SER A 90 4.24 23.20 9.91
N SER A 91 3.60 22.23 10.58
CA SER A 91 2.74 22.49 11.73
C SER A 91 3.57 22.89 12.94
N GLN A 92 3.14 23.94 13.66
CA GLN A 92 3.76 24.34 14.93
C GLN A 92 3.67 23.25 16.01
N PHE A 93 2.72 22.32 15.89
CA PHE A 93 2.50 21.21 16.82
C PHE A 93 3.27 19.94 16.44
N CYS A 94 4.08 19.98 15.38
CA CYS A 94 4.80 18.80 14.88
C CYS A 94 5.65 18.11 15.97
N GLY A 95 6.28 18.88 16.85
CA GLY A 95 7.05 18.35 17.98
C GLY A 95 6.18 17.62 19.00
N ASP A 96 5.07 18.25 19.40
CA ASP A 96 4.15 17.72 20.41
C ASP A 96 3.47 16.44 19.93
N ILE A 97 2.99 16.42 18.69
CA ILE A 97 2.37 15.26 18.05
C ILE A 97 3.34 14.08 18.00
N ARG A 98 4.59 14.33 17.60
CA ARG A 98 5.63 13.30 17.58
C ARG A 98 5.89 12.75 18.98
N SER A 99 6.00 13.63 19.98
CA SER A 99 6.22 13.21 21.37
C SER A 99 5.02 12.45 21.94
N GLN A 100 3.79 12.82 21.58
CA GLN A 100 2.59 12.08 21.97
C GLN A 100 2.57 10.67 21.36
N LEU A 101 2.95 10.53 20.08
CA LEU A 101 3.11 9.22 19.43
C LEU A 101 4.18 8.37 20.12
N GLU A 102 5.35 8.94 20.40
CA GLU A 102 6.48 8.23 21.06
C GLU A 102 6.16 7.83 22.51
N ASN A 103 5.45 8.67 23.27
CA ASN A 103 5.22 8.45 24.69
C ASN A 103 3.96 7.67 25.02
N ASP A 104 2.86 7.94 24.30
CA ASP A 104 1.53 7.47 24.68
C ASP A 104 1.10 6.29 23.81
N PHE A 105 1.38 6.35 22.51
CA PHE A 105 0.87 5.37 21.54
C PHE A 105 1.87 4.26 21.19
N MET A 106 3.16 4.56 21.13
CA MET A 106 4.21 3.55 20.91
C MET A 106 4.30 2.55 22.07
N LYS A 107 3.97 2.99 23.29
CA LYS A 107 3.94 2.16 24.51
C LYS A 107 2.58 1.53 24.75
N CYS A 108 1.57 1.85 23.94
CA CYS A 108 0.22 1.35 24.13
C CYS A 108 0.17 -0.15 23.79
N PRO A 109 -0.42 -1.01 24.64
CA PRO A 109 -0.30 -2.46 24.52
C PRO A 109 -0.93 -3.03 23.24
N GLN A 110 -0.28 -4.07 22.76
CA GLN A 110 -0.67 -4.88 21.62
C GLN A 110 -2.15 -5.30 21.69
N ALA A 111 -2.91 -5.00 20.65
CA ALA A 111 -4.16 -5.69 20.44
C ALA A 111 -3.81 -7.12 20.01
N GLU A 112 -4.39 -8.12 20.66
CA GLU A 112 -4.31 -9.51 20.20
C GLU A 112 -4.72 -9.55 18.73
N ALA A 113 -3.75 -9.87 17.87
CA ALA A 113 -4.04 -10.16 16.47
C ALA A 113 -4.89 -11.43 16.42
N ALA A 114 -5.78 -11.52 15.44
CA ALA A 114 -6.65 -12.70 15.27
C ALA A 114 -5.84 -14.00 15.01
N ASP A 115 -4.53 -13.90 14.79
CA ASP A 115 -3.58 -14.99 14.56
C ASP A 115 -2.66 -15.29 15.76
N GLY A 116 -2.82 -14.60 16.90
CA GLY A 116 -2.01 -14.81 18.09
C GLY A 116 -0.55 -14.35 17.99
N SER A 117 -0.19 -13.58 16.95
CA SER A 117 1.14 -12.97 16.85
C SER A 117 1.21 -11.66 17.64
N GLU A 118 2.29 -11.49 18.42
CA GLU A 118 2.62 -10.21 19.04
C GLU A 118 2.96 -9.21 17.93
N VAL A 119 2.11 -8.21 17.70
CA VAL A 119 2.41 -7.16 16.72
C VAL A 119 2.54 -5.82 17.41
N ASP A 120 3.72 -5.21 17.27
CA ASP A 120 3.95 -3.81 17.59
C ASP A 120 2.88 -2.96 16.89
N GLY A 121 1.99 -2.37 17.69
CA GLY A 121 0.76 -1.77 17.20
C GLY A 121 0.99 -0.52 16.35
N VAL A 122 1.95 0.32 16.76
CA VAL A 122 2.26 1.61 16.14
C VAL A 122 3.76 1.88 16.27
N GLY A 123 4.42 2.32 15.20
CA GLY A 123 5.85 2.64 15.23
C GLY A 123 6.30 3.56 14.11
N PRO A 124 7.47 4.20 14.26
CA PRO A 124 8.03 5.10 13.25
C PRO A 124 8.56 4.32 12.04
N LEU A 125 8.48 4.94 10.87
CA LEU A 125 9.11 4.44 9.65
C LEU A 125 10.59 4.80 9.64
N LEU A 126 11.47 3.80 9.77
CA LEU A 126 12.93 3.98 9.84
C LEU A 126 13.52 4.68 8.60
N CYS A 127 12.90 4.51 7.44
CA CYS A 127 13.34 5.14 6.19
C CYS A 127 12.95 6.63 6.09
N TYR A 128 12.18 7.16 7.04
CA TYR A 128 11.73 8.55 7.04
C TYR A 128 12.42 9.35 8.15
N PRO A 129 13.01 10.52 7.86
CA PRO A 129 13.80 11.26 8.84
C PRO A 129 12.96 11.80 10.00
N LYS A 130 13.62 11.98 11.15
CA LYS A 130 13.10 12.67 12.35
C LYS A 130 11.82 12.05 12.94
N ASN A 131 11.54 10.77 12.68
CA ASN A 131 10.33 10.07 13.13
C ASN A 131 9.05 10.82 12.76
N LEU A 132 9.01 11.43 11.57
CA LEU A 132 7.85 12.17 11.09
C LEU A 132 6.89 11.33 10.26
N ALA A 133 7.19 10.05 10.04
CA ALA A 133 6.27 9.13 9.43
C ALA A 133 6.15 7.87 10.27
N TRP A 134 4.93 7.35 10.34
CA TRP A 134 4.53 6.30 11.26
C TRP A 134 3.67 5.27 10.54
N GLN A 135 3.72 4.04 11.04
CA GLN A 135 2.92 2.93 10.57
C GLN A 135 2.17 2.27 11.74
N SER A 136 1.04 1.66 11.43
CA SER A 136 0.17 0.95 12.36
C SER A 136 -0.33 -0.34 11.74
N ASN A 137 -0.32 -1.43 12.51
CA ASN A 137 -0.89 -2.72 12.08
C ASN A 137 -2.39 -2.86 12.40
N PHE A 138 -3.00 -1.87 13.03
CA PHE A 138 -4.43 -1.93 13.30
C PHE A 138 -5.26 -1.77 12.02
N SER A 139 -6.14 -2.74 11.78
CA SER A 139 -7.18 -2.62 10.77
C SER A 139 -8.19 -1.53 11.14
N ARG A 140 -8.90 -1.01 10.13
CA ARG A 140 -10.00 -0.04 10.34
C ARG A 140 -11.09 -0.59 11.27
N MET A 141 -11.30 -1.91 11.29
CA MET A 141 -12.28 -2.53 12.17
C MET A 141 -11.80 -2.54 13.62
N GLN A 142 -10.53 -2.88 13.86
CA GLN A 142 -9.93 -2.88 15.20
C GLN A 142 -9.97 -1.48 15.82
N LEU A 143 -9.57 -0.45 15.05
CA LEU A 143 -9.61 0.94 15.52
C LEU A 143 -11.03 1.42 15.90
N ARG A 144 -12.08 0.87 15.29
CA ARG A 144 -13.47 1.26 15.56
C ARG A 144 -14.14 0.48 16.68
N LYS A 145 -13.72 -0.77 16.93
CA LYS A 145 -14.39 -1.69 17.87
C LYS A 145 -13.65 -1.84 19.19
N ASN A 146 -12.34 -1.66 19.20
CA ASN A 146 -11.53 -1.87 20.40
C ASN A 146 -11.49 -0.58 21.23
N GLN A 147 -12.09 -0.63 22.42
CA GLN A 147 -12.15 0.51 23.33
C GLN A 147 -10.76 0.98 23.80
N THR A 148 -9.78 0.07 23.89
CA THR A 148 -8.38 0.41 24.21
C THR A 148 -7.73 1.26 23.10
N LEU A 149 -8.21 1.15 21.86
CA LEU A 149 -7.69 1.92 20.71
C LEU A 149 -8.51 3.18 20.40
N GLU A 150 -9.58 3.44 21.15
CA GLU A 150 -10.48 4.58 20.89
C GLU A 150 -9.73 5.91 20.97
N GLY A 151 -8.86 6.08 21.98
CA GLY A 151 -8.03 7.28 22.12
C GLY A 151 -7.09 7.50 20.94
N PHE A 152 -6.48 6.42 20.42
CA PHE A 152 -5.62 6.51 19.23
C PHE A 152 -6.43 6.81 17.96
N HIS A 153 -7.61 6.21 17.82
CA HIS A 153 -8.48 6.43 16.66
C HIS A 153 -9.02 7.87 16.61
N GLU A 154 -9.45 8.44 17.73
CA GLU A 154 -9.88 9.85 17.80
C GLU A 154 -8.72 10.81 17.58
N PHE A 155 -7.52 10.50 18.12
CA PHE A 155 -6.30 11.25 17.80
C PHE A 155 -6.04 11.28 16.29
N LEU A 156 -6.04 10.13 15.61
CA LEU A 156 -5.81 10.07 14.16
C LEU A 156 -6.84 10.87 13.37
N LYS A 157 -8.12 10.84 13.77
CA LYS A 157 -9.16 11.63 13.11
C LYS A 157 -8.92 13.12 13.26
N LEU A 158 -8.73 13.58 14.50
CA LEU A 158 -8.56 14.98 14.83
C LEU A 158 -7.35 15.57 14.11
N GLU A 159 -6.19 14.91 14.23
CA GLU A 159 -4.95 15.39 13.61
C GLU A 159 -5.05 15.38 12.07
N ASN A 160 -5.79 14.44 11.48
CA ASN A 160 -6.02 14.41 10.04
C ASN A 160 -6.99 15.51 9.60
N GLU A 161 -8.04 15.78 10.36
CA GLU A 161 -9.00 16.86 10.09
C GLU A 161 -8.34 18.24 10.16
N ILE A 162 -7.46 18.45 11.14
CA ILE A 162 -6.67 19.69 11.28
C ILE A 162 -5.61 19.82 10.18
N GLY A 163 -5.21 18.71 9.54
CA GLY A 163 -4.13 18.68 8.54
C GLY A 163 -2.72 18.61 9.14
N ASN A 164 -2.63 18.21 10.41
CA ASN A 164 -1.37 17.95 11.09
C ASN A 164 -0.78 16.59 10.71
N ILE A 165 -1.62 15.63 10.31
CA ILE A 165 -1.17 14.38 9.68
C ILE A 165 -1.84 14.15 8.34
N THR A 166 -1.25 13.28 7.52
CA THR A 166 -1.84 12.83 6.26
C THR A 166 -1.57 11.35 6.05
N ARG A 167 -2.61 10.57 5.74
CA ARG A 167 -2.47 9.16 5.37
C ARG A 167 -1.77 9.03 4.02
N GLN A 168 -0.68 8.28 3.95
CA GLN A 168 0.06 8.01 2.70
C GLN A 168 0.71 6.62 2.78
N GLU A 169 0.89 5.96 1.64
CA GLU A 169 1.67 4.72 1.57
C GLU A 169 3.14 5.02 1.88
N ALA A 170 3.78 4.20 2.72
CA ALA A 170 5.17 4.39 3.15
C ALA A 170 6.12 4.56 1.95
N VAL A 171 5.97 3.71 0.91
CA VAL A 171 6.79 3.75 -0.30
C VAL A 171 6.65 5.05 -1.11
N ARG A 172 5.54 5.78 -0.98
CA ARG A 172 5.34 7.08 -1.67
C ARG A 172 5.97 8.25 -0.92
N MET A 173 6.27 8.07 0.36
CA MET A 173 6.91 9.11 1.17
C MET A 173 8.42 9.20 0.88
N VAL A 174 9.01 8.14 0.31
CA VAL A 174 10.44 8.01 0.08
C VAL A 174 10.95 8.89 -1.07
N PRO A 175 10.35 8.89 -2.29
CA PRO A 175 10.90 9.63 -3.43
C PRO A 175 11.14 11.13 -3.18
N PRO A 176 10.24 11.89 -2.52
CA PRO A 176 10.48 13.30 -2.22
C PRO A 176 11.73 13.56 -1.37
N LEU A 177 12.14 12.61 -0.53
CA LEU A 177 13.34 12.74 0.30
C LEU A 177 14.63 12.74 -0.52
N PHE A 178 14.61 12.12 -1.71
CA PHE A 178 15.75 12.05 -2.62
C PHE A 178 15.80 13.20 -3.64
N LEU A 179 14.74 14.01 -3.72
CA LEU A 179 14.71 15.18 -4.62
C LEU A 179 15.54 16.36 -4.08
N ASP A 180 15.82 16.37 -2.78
CA ASP A 180 16.61 17.41 -2.07
C ASP A 180 16.20 18.84 -2.43
N VAL A 181 14.89 19.09 -2.34
CA VAL A 181 14.29 20.38 -2.72
C VAL A 181 14.67 21.45 -1.71
N CYS A 182 15.22 22.56 -2.22
CA CYS A 182 15.49 23.78 -1.45
C CYS A 182 14.41 24.86 -1.67
N PRO A 183 14.24 25.82 -0.75
CA PRO A 183 13.16 26.83 -0.82
C PRO A 183 13.11 27.67 -2.10
N ASP A 184 14.23 27.83 -2.79
CA ASP A 184 14.41 28.59 -4.02
C ASP A 184 14.22 27.76 -5.31
N HIS A 185 14.00 26.44 -5.18
CA HIS A 185 13.77 25.57 -6.33
C HIS A 185 12.35 25.72 -6.89
N PHE A 186 12.22 25.69 -8.21
CA PHE A 186 10.94 25.53 -8.90
C PHE A 186 10.65 24.05 -9.11
N VAL A 187 9.62 23.54 -8.45
CA VAL A 187 9.25 22.11 -8.47
C VAL A 187 7.92 21.91 -9.20
N LEU A 188 7.87 20.89 -10.05
CA LEU A 188 6.65 20.43 -10.73
C LEU A 188 6.32 19.02 -10.28
N ASP A 189 5.12 18.81 -9.72
CA ASP A 189 4.55 17.48 -9.54
C ASP A 189 3.60 17.18 -10.72
N SER A 190 4.02 16.31 -11.62
CA SER A 190 3.24 15.92 -12.80
C SER A 190 2.17 14.86 -12.51
N LYS A 191 2.11 14.31 -11.29
CA LYS A 191 1.13 13.29 -10.87
C LYS A 191 0.50 13.65 -9.52
N LEU A 192 -0.20 14.78 -9.48
CA LEU A 192 -1.20 15.03 -8.44
C LEU A 192 -2.43 14.17 -8.71
N LEU A 193 -2.49 12.97 -8.12
CA LEU A 193 -3.75 12.24 -7.99
C LEU A 193 -4.59 12.96 -6.92
N PHE A 194 -5.54 13.77 -7.36
CA PHE A 194 -6.63 14.23 -6.51
C PHE A 194 -7.44 13.01 -6.05
N SER A 195 -7.28 12.60 -4.79
CA SER A 195 -8.23 11.70 -4.15
C SER A 195 -9.33 12.58 -3.56
N PHE A 196 -10.50 12.60 -4.21
CA PHE A 196 -11.75 13.06 -3.60
C PHE A 196 -12.33 11.97 -2.70
#